data_AF-A0A528G7G9-F1
#
_entry.id   AF-A0A528G7G9-F1
#
_cell.length_a   1.000
_cell.length_b   1.000
_cell.length_c   1.000
_cell.angle_alpha   90.00
_cell.angle_beta   90.00
_cell.angle_gamma   90.00
#
_symmetry.space_group_name_H-M   'P 1'
#
loop_
_entity.id
_entity.type
_entity.pdbx_description
1 polymer ?
#
loop_
_entity_poly.entity_id
_entity_poly.type
_entity_poly.pdbx_seq_one_letter_code
_entity_poly.pdbx_strand_id
1 'polypeptide(L)'
;LGNGFPDGFCLDAEGAVWYADVPNRHCVRVREGGAMLDSVDADRGCFACMLGGADGKTLFIVAAEWRGFEHMISDARTGQVLSIEASAPGAGWP
;
A
#
# COMPACT_ATOMS: atom_id res chain seq x y z
N LEU A 1 1.87 14.83 -2.22
CA LEU A 1 0.64 14.17 -1.69
C LEU A 1 0.24 14.75 -0.33
N GLY A 2 0.33 16.08 -0.11
CA GLY A 2 0.01 16.68 1.19
C GLY A 2 0.78 16.03 2.36
N ASN A 3 0.05 15.41 3.29
CA ASN A 3 0.56 14.72 4.48
C ASN A 3 0.78 13.20 4.27
N GLY A 4 0.95 12.75 3.02
CA GLY A 4 1.26 11.37 2.68
C GLY A 4 2.75 11.05 2.78
N PHE A 5 3.08 9.84 3.24
CA PHE A 5 4.46 9.34 3.40
C PHE A 5 4.66 8.07 2.56
N PRO A 6 4.74 8.21 1.23
CA PRO A 6 4.79 7.07 0.31
C PRO A 6 6.08 6.26 0.49
N ASP A 7 5.93 4.94 0.55
CA ASP A 7 7.02 3.95 0.52
C ASP A 7 6.88 3.08 -0.75
N GLY A 8 6.66 1.76 -0.64
CA GLY A 8 6.44 0.89 -1.79
C GLY A 8 5.14 1.20 -2.55
N PHE A 9 5.16 1.05 -3.88
CA PHE A 9 4.04 1.36 -4.76
C PHE A 9 3.93 0.37 -5.93
N CYS A 10 2.76 0.33 -6.57
CA CYS A 10 2.52 -0.37 -7.83
C CYS A 10 1.55 0.40 -8.74
N LEU A 11 1.57 0.10 -10.04
CA LEU A 11 0.66 0.67 -11.04
C LEU A 11 -0.51 -0.28 -11.31
N ASP A 12 -1.69 0.29 -11.54
CA ASP A 12 -2.84 -0.43 -12.09
C ASP A 12 -3.03 -0.17 -13.59
N ALA A 13 -3.87 -0.98 -14.23
CA ALA A 13 -4.13 -0.94 -15.66
C ALA A 13 -4.86 0.33 -16.14
N GLU A 14 -5.40 1.14 -15.21
CA GLU A 14 -6.00 2.45 -15.51
C GLU A 14 -4.96 3.57 -15.44
N GLY A 15 -3.70 3.26 -15.12
CA GLY A 15 -2.61 4.21 -14.99
C GLY A 15 -2.58 4.94 -13.64
N ALA A 16 -3.35 4.48 -12.65
CA ALA A 16 -3.27 4.98 -11.29
C ALA A 16 -2.21 4.22 -10.47
N VAL A 17 -1.66 4.90 -9.47
CA VAL A 17 -0.65 4.38 -8.55
C VAL A 17 -1.32 4.02 -7.24
N TRP A 18 -1.09 2.80 -6.76
CA TRP A 18 -1.22 2.48 -5.34
C TRP A 18 0.12 2.71 -4.65
N TYR A 19 0.14 3.46 -3.56
CA TYR A 19 1.31 3.57 -2.68
C TYR A 19 0.94 3.19 -1.25
N ALA A 20 1.88 2.58 -0.54
CA ALA A 20 1.79 2.31 0.88
C ALA A 20 2.25 3.52 1.69
N ASP A 21 1.55 3.80 2.80
CA ASP A 21 1.87 4.90 3.72
C ASP A 21 2.09 4.34 5.13
N VAL A 22 3.35 4.36 5.55
CA VAL A 22 3.79 3.70 6.79
C VAL A 22 3.18 4.37 8.04
N PRO A 23 3.38 5.69 8.30
CA PRO A 23 2.86 6.31 9.51
C PRO A 23 1.34 6.48 9.51
N ASN A 24 0.71 6.66 8.34
CA ASN A 24 -0.75 6.86 8.27
C ASN A 24 -1.53 5.54 8.24
N ARG A 25 -0.87 4.38 8.09
CA ARG A 25 -1.48 3.03 8.15
C ARG A 25 -2.54 2.81 7.07
N HIS A 26 -2.23 3.24 5.84
CA HIS A 26 -3.11 2.98 4.70
C HIS A 26 -2.31 2.71 3.43
N CYS A 27 -2.97 2.16 2.42
CA CYS A 27 -2.53 2.23 1.03
C CYS A 27 -3.49 3.15 0.28
N VAL A 28 -2.97 4.04 -0.56
CA VAL A 28 -3.78 5.04 -1.26
C VAL A 28 -3.62 4.88 -2.76
N ARG A 29 -4.74 4.91 -3.48
CA ARG A 29 -4.78 4.94 -4.94
C ARG A 29 -4.88 6.37 -5.43
N VAL A 30 -3.98 6.79 -6.30
CA VAL A 30 -3.97 8.15 -6.88
C VAL A 30 -3.84 8.09 -8.40
N ARG A 31 -4.51 9.00 -9.10
CA ARG A 31 -4.25 9.23 -10.53
C ARG A 31 -3.14 10.26 -10.73
N GLU A 32 -2.70 10.38 -11.98
CA GLU A 32 -1.85 11.50 -12.42
C GLU A 32 -2.42 12.85 -11.94
N GLY A 33 -1.52 13.75 -11.50
CA GLY A 33 -1.89 14.99 -10.83
C GLY A 33 -2.16 14.85 -9.33
N GLY A 34 -2.12 13.62 -8.77
CA GLY A 34 -2.13 13.35 -7.33
C GLY A 34 -3.52 13.37 -6.69
N ALA A 35 -4.60 13.32 -7.49
CA ALA A 35 -5.94 13.18 -6.96
C ALA A 35 -6.15 11.76 -6.42
N MET A 36 -6.58 11.68 -5.16
CA MET A 36 -6.93 10.42 -4.51
C MET A 36 -8.20 9.83 -5.12
N LEU A 37 -8.12 8.57 -5.49
CA LEU A 37 -9.21 7.77 -6.02
C LEU A 37 -9.78 6.81 -4.98
N ASP A 38 -8.92 6.24 -4.14
CA ASP A 38 -9.29 5.22 -3.15
C ASP A 38 -8.28 5.15 -2.00
N SER A 39 -8.66 4.55 -0.88
CA SER A 39 -7.81 4.27 0.28
C SER A 39 -8.20 2.97 0.97
N VAL A 40 -7.21 2.20 1.39
CA VAL A 40 -7.35 0.98 2.17
C VAL A 40 -6.65 1.18 3.50
N ASP A 41 -7.41 1.27 4.58
CA ASP A 41 -6.88 1.38 5.93
C ASP A 41 -6.38 0.01 6.45
N ALA A 42 -5.33 0.04 7.26
CA ALA A 42 -4.81 -1.10 8.00
C ALA A 42 -4.72 -0.76 9.50
N ASP A 43 -4.60 -1.80 10.32
CA ASP A 43 -4.37 -1.64 11.76
C ASP A 43 -2.91 -1.30 12.12
N ARG A 44 -2.02 -1.28 11.13
CA ARG A 44 -0.57 -1.12 11.26
C ARG A 44 0.03 -0.42 10.04
N GLY A 45 1.31 -0.05 10.10
CA GLY A 45 1.95 0.69 9.01
C GLY A 45 2.11 -0.15 7.75
N CYS A 46 1.77 0.42 6.60
CA CYS A 46 1.90 -0.22 5.29
C CYS A 46 3.23 0.19 4.66
N PHE A 47 4.07 -0.78 4.31
CA PHE A 47 5.43 -0.54 3.78
C PHE A 47 5.53 -0.76 2.27
N ALA A 48 4.75 -1.69 1.73
CA ALA A 48 4.69 -1.94 0.30
C ALA A 48 3.31 -2.47 -0.09
N CYS A 49 2.95 -2.29 -1.35
CA CYS A 49 1.77 -2.89 -1.93
C CYS A 49 2.02 -3.35 -3.37
N MET A 50 1.33 -4.42 -3.78
CA MET A 50 1.40 -4.96 -5.13
C MET A 50 0.05 -5.53 -5.55
N LEU A 51 -0.37 -5.23 -6.79
CA LEU A 51 -1.54 -5.85 -7.40
C LEU A 51 -1.19 -7.24 -7.96
N GLY A 52 -2.06 -8.21 -7.73
CA GLY A 52 -1.88 -9.59 -8.19
C GLY A 52 -3.16 -10.40 -8.06
N GLY A 53 -3.03 -11.72 -7.91
CA GLY A 53 -4.17 -12.64 -7.96
C GLY A 53 -4.52 -13.06 -9.39
N ALA A 54 -5.46 -13.99 -9.54
CA ALA A 54 -5.78 -14.62 -10.83
C ALA A 54 -6.32 -13.63 -11.88
N ASP A 55 -6.98 -12.57 -11.44
CA ASP A 55 -7.54 -11.49 -12.27
C ASP A 55 -6.79 -10.17 -12.10
N GLY A 56 -5.67 -10.16 -11.35
CA GLY A 56 -4.89 -8.97 -11.05
C GLY A 56 -5.54 -7.98 -10.07
N LYS A 57 -6.72 -8.29 -9.50
CA LYS A 57 -7.50 -7.36 -8.66
C LYS A 57 -7.34 -7.59 -7.15
N THR A 58 -6.30 -8.30 -6.72
CA THR A 58 -5.97 -8.39 -5.30
C THR A 58 -4.83 -7.44 -4.98
N LEU A 59 -5.07 -6.45 -4.11
CA LEU A 59 -4.01 -5.63 -3.53
C LEU A 59 -3.41 -6.37 -2.34
N PHE A 60 -2.19 -6.86 -2.49
CA PHE A 60 -1.38 -7.39 -1.40
C PHE A 60 -0.63 -6.25 -0.72
N ILE A 61 -0.59 -6.25 0.61
CA ILE A 61 0.05 -5.20 1.41
C ILE A 61 1.00 -5.85 2.42
N VAL A 62 2.26 -5.42 2.42
CA VAL A 62 3.21 -5.76 3.48
C VAL A 62 3.09 -4.72 4.58
N ALA A 63 2.70 -5.17 5.77
CA ALA A 63 2.37 -4.28 6.88
C ALA A 63 3.01 -4.74 8.20
N ALA A 64 3.42 -3.81 9.05
CA ALA A 64 3.98 -4.09 10.38
C ALA A 64 3.65 -2.96 11.36
N GLU A 65 3.71 -3.21 12.67
CA GLU A 65 3.56 -2.14 13.64
C GLU A 65 4.68 -1.10 13.48
N TRP A 66 4.31 0.14 13.20
CA TRP A 66 5.24 1.27 13.09
C TRP A 66 5.10 2.18 14.30
N ARG A 67 6.21 2.39 15.02
CA ARG A 67 6.26 3.21 16.25
C ARG A 67 7.20 4.41 16.11
N GLY A 68 7.58 4.77 14.88
CA GLY A 68 8.51 5.86 14.59
C GLY A 68 9.98 5.41 14.49
N PHE A 69 10.83 6.30 13.97
CA PHE A 69 12.23 6.00 13.63
C PHE A 69 13.07 5.55 14.84
N GLU A 70 12.77 6.04 16.04
CA GLU A 70 13.48 5.65 17.27
C GLU A 70 13.21 4.19 17.69
N HIS A 71 12.23 3.54 17.07
CA HIS A 71 11.79 2.18 17.38
C HIS A 71 11.88 1.24 16.18
N MET A 72 12.74 1.53 15.19
CA MET A 72 12.94 0.68 14.00
C MET A 72 13.48 -0.72 14.33
N ILE A 73 14.25 -0.85 15.41
CA ILE A 73 14.79 -2.14 15.86
C ILE A 73 13.92 -2.66 17.01
N SER A 74 13.26 -3.80 16.79
CA SER A 74 12.43 -4.46 17.79
C SER A 74 12.52 -5.99 17.64
N ASP A 75 12.43 -6.70 18.76
CA ASP A 75 12.27 -8.15 18.78
C ASP A 75 10.84 -8.59 18.45
N ALA A 76 9.88 -7.65 18.43
CA ALA A 76 8.51 -7.93 18.02
C ALA A 76 8.47 -8.37 16.55
N ARG A 77 7.67 -9.42 16.26
CA ARG A 77 7.46 -9.96 14.91
C ARG A 77 6.03 -9.67 14.48
N THR A 78 5.77 -8.40 14.17
CA THR A 78 4.43 -7.86 13.87
C THR A 78 4.13 -7.80 12.37
N GLY A 79 5.07 -8.25 11.52
CA GLY A 79 4.90 -8.28 10.07
C GLY A 79 3.75 -9.18 9.64
N GLN A 80 2.96 -8.69 8.69
CA GLN A 80 1.83 -9.39 8.09
C GLN A 80 1.78 -9.09 6.59
N VAL A 81 1.22 -10.04 5.84
CA VAL A 81 0.73 -9.79 4.47
C VAL A 81 -0.78 -9.74 4.54
N LEU A 82 -1.34 -8.59 4.19
CA LEU A 82 -2.78 -8.37 4.09
C LEU A 82 -3.18 -8.43 2.61
N SER A 83 -4.46 -8.70 2.35
CA SER A 83 -5.00 -8.72 1.00
C SER A 83 -6.43 -8.17 0.98
N ILE A 84 -6.74 -7.34 -0.01
CA ILE A 84 -8.08 -6.84 -0.26
C ILE A 84 -8.36 -6.80 -1.77
N GLU A 85 -9.64 -6.84 -2.15
CA GLU A 85 -10.04 -6.60 -3.53
C GLU A 85 -9.76 -5.13 -3.91
N ALA A 86 -9.19 -4.91 -5.08
CA ALA A 86 -8.84 -3.61 -5.62
C ALA A 86 -9.83 -3.17 -6.71
N SER A 87 -10.02 -1.85 -6.83
CA SER A 87 -10.92 -1.26 -7.83
C SER A 87 -10.48 -1.49 -9.29
N ALA A 88 -9.18 -1.75 -9.52
CA ALA A 88 -8.59 -1.96 -10.85
C ALA A 88 -7.49 -3.02 -10.81
N PRO A 89 -7.28 -3.79 -11.89
CA PRO A 89 -6.25 -4.82 -11.94
C PRO A 89 -4.85 -4.23 -12.11
N GLY A 90 -3.81 -4.98 -11.75
CA GLY A 90 -2.41 -4.59 -11.92
C GLY A 90 -2.01 -4.32 -13.37
N ALA A 91 -1.06 -3.39 -13.57
CA ALA A 91 -0.44 -3.15 -14.87
C ALA A 91 0.72 -4.13 -15.13
N GLY A 92 0.77 -4.70 -16.34
CA GLY A 92 1.88 -5.54 -16.78
C GLY A 92 1.95 -6.89 -16.08
N TRP A 93 3.16 -7.45 -16.03
CA TRP A 93 3.48 -8.69 -15.32
C TRP A 93 4.32 -8.34 -14.08
N PRO A 94 4.08 -8.99 -12.92
CA PRO A 94 4.97 -8.90 -11.77
C PRO A 94 6.40 -9.37 -12.09
#